data_AF-A0A2D5JMX2-F1
#
_entry.id   AF-A0A2D5JMX2-F1
#
_cell.length_a   1.000
_cell.length_b   1.000
_cell.length_c   1.000
_cell.angle_alpha   90.00
_cell.angle_beta   90.00
_cell.angle_gamma   90.00
#
_symmetry.space_group_name_H-M   'P 1'
#
loop_
_entity.id
_entity.type
_entity.pdbx_description
1 polymer ?
#
loop_
_entity_poly.entity_id
_entity_poly.type
_entity_poly.pdbx_seq_one_letter_code
_entity_poly.pdbx_strand_id
1 'polypeptide(L)'
;MKKTLLIILLCFLTINIQGQSKKESFLEILERSYDRAPNSANLAKYLNKLKGDINNISKSFKSLKWAISNNKRSWKKKHAQAIKNKTEVLMRNCLFSYKYAENITSKLKISSEQKQKMFSLKTEISYLYKSGESLVKTCDFLIKKPGKLTRKKFNSMVDSYQLGKEYNRLMKKTKVLLKISLTESYQ
;
A
#
# COMPACT_ATOMS: atom_id res chain seq x y z
N MET A 1 -11.61 21.51 -26.21
CA MET A 1 -10.97 20.89 -25.03
C MET A 1 -11.04 19.35 -24.96
N LYS A 2 -12.09 18.68 -25.47
CA LYS A 2 -12.17 17.19 -25.48
C LYS A 2 -11.09 16.48 -26.34
N LYS A 3 -10.67 17.09 -27.45
CA LYS A 3 -9.64 16.53 -28.36
C LYS A 3 -8.24 16.51 -27.72
N THR A 4 -7.88 17.52 -26.95
CA THR A 4 -6.55 17.63 -26.30
C THR A 4 -6.34 16.58 -25.22
N LEU A 5 -7.40 16.17 -24.52
CA LEU A 5 -7.37 15.17 -23.44
C LEU A 5 -7.28 13.73 -23.99
N LEU A 6 -7.97 13.45 -25.10
CA LEU A 6 -7.83 12.20 -25.84
C LEU A 6 -6.41 12.06 -26.41
N ILE A 7 -5.82 13.16 -26.90
CA ILE A 7 -4.44 13.21 -27.38
C ILE A 7 -3.45 12.94 -26.23
N ILE A 8 -3.62 13.56 -25.06
CA ILE A 8 -2.77 13.27 -23.89
C ILE A 8 -2.90 11.81 -23.45
N LEU A 9 -4.12 11.26 -23.43
CA LEU A 9 -4.35 9.86 -23.05
C LEU A 9 -3.77 8.87 -24.07
N LEU A 10 -3.91 9.17 -25.37
CA LEU A 10 -3.31 8.42 -26.47
C LEU A 10 -1.78 8.51 -26.42
N CYS A 11 -1.20 9.67 -26.08
CA CYS A 11 0.23 9.83 -25.85
C CYS A 11 0.72 8.99 -24.65
N PHE A 12 -0.04 8.92 -23.55
CA PHE A 12 0.29 8.03 -22.42
C PHE A 12 0.16 6.53 -22.76
N LEU A 13 -0.72 6.19 -23.70
CA LEU A 13 -0.87 4.83 -24.24
C LEU A 13 0.27 4.46 -25.20
N THR A 14 0.70 5.38 -26.09
CA THR A 14 1.79 5.14 -27.05
C THR A 14 3.18 5.16 -26.40
N ILE A 15 3.43 6.03 -25.42
CA ILE A 15 4.69 6.04 -24.63
C ILE A 15 4.85 4.76 -23.77
N ASN A 16 3.74 4.09 -23.43
CA ASN A 16 3.82 2.79 -22.74
C ASN A 16 4.28 1.64 -23.64
N ILE A 17 4.13 1.77 -24.96
CA ILE A 17 4.45 0.74 -25.96
C ILE A 17 5.89 0.92 -26.50
N GLN A 18 6.46 2.12 -26.48
CA GLN A 18 7.83 2.39 -26.95
C GLN A 18 8.64 3.18 -25.91
N GLY A 19 9.65 2.54 -25.30
CA GLY A 19 10.75 3.26 -24.63
C GLY A 19 10.66 3.31 -23.10
N GLN A 20 11.08 2.23 -22.44
CA GLN A 20 11.51 2.29 -21.03
C GLN A 20 12.85 3.02 -20.91
N SER A 21 12.83 4.34 -20.74
CA SER A 21 13.92 5.04 -20.05
C SER A 21 13.32 6.17 -19.20
N LYS A 22 13.41 6.00 -17.86
CA LYS A 22 12.78 6.84 -16.80
C LYS A 22 11.25 6.70 -16.66
N LYS A 23 10.76 5.48 -16.38
CA LYS A 23 9.32 5.24 -16.16
C LYS A 23 8.85 5.62 -14.76
N GLU A 24 8.14 6.74 -14.66
CA GLU A 24 7.22 7.00 -13.54
C GLU A 24 6.19 5.87 -13.42
N SER A 25 5.84 5.48 -12.19
CA SER A 25 4.87 4.41 -11.98
C SER A 25 3.45 4.88 -12.32
N PHE A 26 2.58 3.98 -12.80
CA PHE A 26 1.22 4.37 -13.21
C PHE A 26 0.41 5.05 -12.09
N LEU A 27 0.65 4.67 -10.83
CA LEU A 27 0.02 5.31 -9.69
C LEU A 27 0.57 6.72 -9.45
N GLU A 28 1.85 6.98 -9.72
CA GLU A 28 2.42 8.33 -9.65
C GLU A 28 1.78 9.25 -10.70
N ILE A 29 1.53 8.74 -11.90
CA ILE A 29 0.82 9.49 -12.95
C ILE A 29 -0.60 9.86 -12.48
N LEU A 30 -1.34 8.90 -11.92
CA LEU A 30 -2.69 9.16 -11.37
C LEU A 30 -2.66 10.09 -10.16
N GLU A 31 -1.68 9.96 -9.28
CA GLU A 31 -1.50 10.84 -8.11
C GLU A 31 -1.33 12.31 -8.53
N ARG A 32 -0.67 12.57 -9.67
CA ARG A 32 -0.48 13.92 -10.21
C ARG A 32 -1.71 14.49 -10.91
N SER A 33 -2.73 13.69 -11.23
CA SER A 33 -3.94 14.14 -11.95
C SER A 33 -5.07 14.63 -11.02
N TYR A 34 -4.72 15.23 -9.88
CA TYR A 34 -5.64 15.48 -8.74
C TYR A 34 -6.90 16.26 -9.12
N ASP A 35 -6.77 17.32 -9.92
CA ASP A 35 -7.87 18.22 -10.25
C ASP A 35 -9.00 17.54 -11.03
N ARG A 36 -8.68 16.49 -11.80
CA ARG A 36 -9.64 15.83 -12.70
C ARG A 36 -10.22 14.55 -12.12
N ALA A 37 -9.49 13.84 -11.26
CA ALA A 37 -9.94 12.57 -10.69
C ALA A 37 -9.58 12.46 -9.21
N PRO A 38 -10.17 13.30 -8.33
CA PRO A 38 -9.69 13.48 -6.97
C PRO A 38 -9.79 12.21 -6.12
N ASN A 39 -10.80 11.36 -6.26
CA ASN A 39 -10.89 10.11 -5.49
C ASN A 39 -9.92 9.05 -6.02
N SER A 40 -9.82 8.90 -7.34
CA SER A 40 -8.90 7.95 -7.97
C SER A 40 -7.43 8.33 -7.73
N ALA A 41 -7.10 9.62 -7.82
CA ALA A 41 -5.77 10.17 -7.53
C ALA A 41 -5.40 9.99 -6.05
N ASN A 42 -6.32 10.29 -5.13
CA ASN A 42 -6.09 10.06 -3.70
C ASN A 42 -5.90 8.57 -3.38
N LEU A 43 -6.73 7.69 -3.95
CA LEU A 43 -6.56 6.25 -3.79
C LEU A 43 -5.18 5.81 -4.30
N ALA A 44 -4.78 6.27 -5.48
CA ALA A 44 -3.47 5.96 -6.04
C ALA A 44 -2.31 6.44 -5.14
N LYS A 45 -2.40 7.67 -4.62
CA LYS A 45 -1.45 8.24 -3.66
C LYS A 45 -1.27 7.38 -2.42
N TYR A 46 -2.36 6.95 -1.78
CA TYR A 46 -2.24 6.14 -0.58
C TYR A 46 -1.73 4.73 -0.88
N LEU A 47 -2.12 4.12 -2.00
CA LEU A 47 -1.54 2.86 -2.46
C LEU A 47 -0.04 2.97 -2.72
N ASN A 48 0.43 4.06 -3.32
CA ASN A 48 1.86 4.34 -3.50
C ASN A 48 2.61 4.41 -2.16
N LYS A 49 2.04 5.11 -1.17
CA LYS A 49 2.64 5.22 0.17
C LYS A 49 2.83 3.87 0.85
N LEU A 50 1.90 2.92 0.67
CA LEU A 50 2.01 1.57 1.24
C LEU A 50 3.31 0.86 0.83
N LYS A 51 3.79 1.08 -0.41
CA LYS A 51 5.08 0.54 -0.87
C LYS A 51 6.24 1.04 -0.01
N GLY A 52 6.26 2.35 0.22
CA GLY A 52 7.28 3.01 1.05
C GLY A 52 7.23 2.51 2.49
N ASP A 53 6.03 2.38 3.05
CA ASP A 53 5.80 1.89 4.40
C ASP A 53 6.32 0.45 4.58
N ILE A 54 5.98 -0.46 3.65
CA ILE A 54 6.42 -1.86 3.68
C ILE A 54 7.95 -1.95 3.59
N ASN A 55 8.57 -1.15 2.72
CA ASN A 55 10.03 -1.10 2.60
C ASN A 55 10.68 -0.61 3.92
N ASN A 56 10.09 0.39 4.56
CA ASN A 56 10.60 0.93 5.82
C ASN A 56 10.41 -0.04 6.99
N ILE A 57 9.31 -0.78 7.01
CA ILE A 57 9.06 -1.89 7.95
C ILE A 57 10.12 -2.98 7.73
N SER A 58 10.33 -3.41 6.48
CA SER A 58 11.33 -4.43 6.12
C SER A 58 12.75 -4.05 6.57
N LYS A 59 13.17 -2.79 6.37
CA LYS A 59 14.44 -2.28 6.91
C LYS A 59 14.51 -2.41 8.44
N SER A 60 13.42 -2.08 9.14
CA SER A 60 13.36 -2.17 10.61
C SER A 60 13.42 -3.62 11.11
N PHE A 61 12.84 -4.56 10.36
CA PHE A 61 12.99 -6.00 10.60
C PHE A 61 14.45 -6.47 10.48
N LYS A 62 15.21 -5.97 9.49
CA LYS A 62 16.65 -6.28 9.37
C LYS A 62 17.42 -5.81 10.60
N SER A 63 17.14 -4.60 11.09
CA SER A 63 17.77 -4.09 12.33
C SER A 63 17.37 -4.90 13.56
N LEU A 64 16.11 -5.32 13.66
CA LEU A 64 15.65 -6.20 14.76
C LEU A 64 16.37 -7.55 14.72
N LYS A 65 16.54 -8.15 13.53
CA LYS A 65 17.31 -9.40 13.34
C LYS A 65 18.74 -9.25 13.88
N TRP A 66 19.41 -8.15 13.54
CA TRP A 66 20.76 -7.88 14.04
C TRP A 66 20.79 -7.69 15.57
N ALA A 67 19.83 -6.98 16.15
CA ALA A 67 19.72 -6.83 17.61
C ALA A 67 19.48 -8.16 18.34
N ILE A 68 18.81 -9.12 17.68
CA ILE A 68 18.64 -10.48 18.20
C ILE A 68 19.98 -11.22 18.23
N SER A 69 20.75 -11.16 17.13
CA SER A 69 22.07 -11.81 17.06
C SER A 69 23.04 -11.29 18.12
N ASN A 70 22.97 -9.99 18.45
CA ASN A 70 23.83 -9.37 19.48
C ASN A 70 23.27 -9.48 20.90
N ASN A 71 22.11 -10.15 21.08
CA ASN A 71 21.39 -10.31 22.33
C ASN A 71 21.14 -9.03 23.15
N LYS A 72 21.14 -7.84 22.53
CA LYS A 72 20.97 -6.56 23.24
C LYS A 72 19.49 -6.24 23.45
N ARG A 73 19.02 -6.38 24.70
CA ARG A 73 17.62 -6.19 25.10
C ARG A 73 17.07 -4.79 24.75
N SER A 74 17.86 -3.74 24.98
CA SER A 74 17.49 -2.35 24.65
C SER A 74 17.29 -2.15 23.14
N TRP A 75 18.15 -2.73 22.32
CA TRP A 75 18.04 -2.66 20.85
C TRP A 75 16.85 -3.45 20.33
N LYS A 76 16.58 -4.64 20.88
CA LYS A 76 15.36 -5.41 20.56
C LYS A 76 14.10 -4.57 20.80
N LYS A 77 14.02 -3.90 21.95
CA LYS A 77 12.90 -2.99 22.28
C LYS A 77 12.82 -1.82 21.29
N LYS A 78 13.94 -1.13 21.05
CA LYS A 78 14.02 0.02 20.11
C LYS A 78 13.52 -0.35 18.72
N HIS A 79 13.99 -1.47 18.17
CA HIS A 79 13.62 -1.86 16.81
C HIS A 79 12.18 -2.42 16.73
N ALA A 80 11.68 -3.10 17.77
CA ALA A 80 10.28 -3.48 17.84
C ALA A 80 9.35 -2.25 17.87
N GLN A 81 9.70 -1.21 18.64
CA GLN A 81 8.98 0.07 18.63
C GLN A 81 9.01 0.73 17.24
N ALA A 82 10.17 0.71 16.58
CA ALA A 82 10.33 1.28 15.25
C ALA A 82 9.50 0.54 14.18
N ILE A 83 9.31 -0.77 14.33
CA ILE A 83 8.40 -1.56 13.47
C ILE A 83 6.96 -1.15 13.78
N LYS A 84 6.54 -1.16 15.06
CA LYS A 84 5.19 -0.77 15.49
C LYS A 84 4.76 0.57 14.88
N ASN A 85 5.54 1.63 15.10
CA ASN A 85 5.20 2.98 14.65
C ASN A 85 5.03 3.04 13.13
N LYS A 86 5.88 2.33 12.37
CA LYS A 86 5.77 2.29 10.90
C LYS A 86 4.57 1.48 10.43
N THR A 87 4.25 0.39 11.11
CA THR A 87 3.05 -0.40 10.84
C THR A 87 1.78 0.39 11.12
N GLU A 88 1.75 1.24 12.15
CA GLU A 88 0.61 2.14 12.39
C GLU A 88 0.44 3.15 11.25
N VAL A 89 1.53 3.66 10.68
CA VAL A 89 1.48 4.53 9.48
C VAL A 89 0.93 3.75 8.27
N LEU A 90 1.40 2.52 8.04
CA LEU A 90 0.87 1.63 7.00
C LEU A 90 -0.65 1.45 7.16
N MET A 91 -1.10 1.13 8.38
CA MET A 91 -2.52 0.92 8.69
C MET A 91 -3.36 2.18 8.43
N ARG A 92 -2.87 3.37 8.80
CA ARG A 92 -3.54 4.64 8.47
C ARG A 92 -3.67 4.84 6.96
N ASN A 93 -2.62 4.55 6.20
CA ASN A 93 -2.66 4.61 4.74
C ASN A 93 -3.62 3.58 4.15
N CYS A 94 -3.74 2.37 4.73
CA CYS A 94 -4.77 1.40 4.34
C CYS A 94 -6.19 1.96 4.57
N LEU A 95 -6.45 2.60 5.71
CA LEU A 95 -7.76 3.21 6.00
C LEU A 95 -8.09 4.33 5.01
N PHE A 96 -7.12 5.18 4.67
CA PHE A 96 -7.32 6.20 3.64
C PHE A 96 -7.59 5.58 2.27
N SER A 97 -6.81 4.58 1.84
CA SER A 97 -7.08 3.85 0.60
C SER A 97 -8.48 3.25 0.60
N TYR A 98 -8.90 2.61 1.70
CA TYR A 98 -10.24 2.05 1.82
C TYR A 98 -11.32 3.13 1.67
N LYS A 99 -11.16 4.27 2.34
CA LYS A 99 -12.09 5.42 2.26
C LYS A 99 -12.26 5.91 0.82
N TYR A 100 -11.17 6.07 0.06
CA TYR A 100 -11.27 6.55 -1.32
C TYR A 100 -11.83 5.48 -2.26
N ALA A 101 -11.52 4.21 -2.02
CA ALA A 101 -12.17 3.11 -2.73
C ALA A 101 -13.70 3.08 -2.46
N GLU A 102 -14.12 3.36 -1.24
CA GLU A 102 -15.54 3.47 -0.87
C GLU A 102 -16.22 4.66 -1.54
N ASN A 103 -15.58 5.84 -1.54
CA ASN A 103 -16.10 7.01 -2.26
C ASN A 103 -16.30 6.70 -3.74
N ILE A 104 -15.36 6.01 -4.38
CA ILE A 104 -15.49 5.60 -5.78
C ILE A 104 -16.70 4.67 -5.97
N THR A 105 -16.89 3.68 -5.10
CA THR A 105 -18.01 2.73 -5.26
C THR A 105 -19.38 3.34 -5.00
N SER A 106 -19.47 4.28 -4.05
CA SER A 106 -20.74 4.85 -3.58
C SER A 106 -21.14 6.12 -4.34
N LYS A 107 -20.18 6.94 -4.79
CA LYS A 107 -20.47 8.28 -5.33
C LYS A 107 -20.33 8.37 -6.85
N LEU A 108 -19.46 7.57 -7.46
CA LEU A 108 -19.25 7.63 -8.91
C LEU A 108 -20.22 6.71 -9.65
N LYS A 109 -20.75 7.18 -10.78
CA LYS A 109 -21.53 6.34 -11.71
C LYS A 109 -20.59 5.44 -12.51
N ILE A 110 -20.16 4.34 -11.91
CA ILE A 110 -19.30 3.32 -12.51
C ILE A 110 -20.08 2.02 -12.81
N SER A 111 -19.61 1.24 -13.78
CA SER A 111 -20.26 -0.01 -14.19
C SER A 111 -20.24 -1.07 -13.07
N SER A 112 -21.13 -2.07 -13.18
CA SER A 112 -21.16 -3.22 -12.26
C SER A 112 -19.81 -3.96 -12.22
N GLU A 113 -19.16 -4.13 -13.37
CA GLU A 113 -17.82 -4.72 -13.48
C GLU A 113 -16.77 -3.88 -12.73
N GLN A 114 -16.79 -2.55 -12.87
CA GLN A 114 -15.90 -1.65 -12.13
C GLN A 114 -16.16 -1.73 -10.62
N LYS A 115 -17.42 -1.82 -10.18
CA LYS A 115 -17.79 -2.01 -8.77
C LYS A 115 -17.25 -3.32 -8.20
N GLN A 116 -17.41 -4.44 -8.90
CA GLN A 116 -16.87 -5.73 -8.47
C GLN A 116 -15.34 -5.70 -8.33
N LYS A 117 -14.64 -5.08 -9.29
CA LYS A 117 -13.18 -4.92 -9.24
C LYS A 117 -12.75 -4.01 -8.08
N MET A 118 -13.49 -2.94 -7.80
CA MET A 118 -13.21 -2.07 -6.65
C MET A 118 -13.50 -2.78 -5.32
N PHE A 119 -14.54 -3.60 -5.24
CA PHE A 119 -14.79 -4.46 -4.08
C PHE A 119 -13.61 -5.42 -3.84
N SER A 120 -13.10 -6.07 -4.89
CA SER A 120 -11.90 -6.91 -4.79
C SER A 120 -10.68 -6.11 -4.29
N LEU A 121 -10.49 -4.87 -4.75
CA LEU A 121 -9.41 -4.00 -4.27
C LEU A 121 -9.56 -3.69 -2.77
N LYS A 122 -10.76 -3.33 -2.32
CA LYS A 122 -11.07 -3.08 -0.90
C LYS A 122 -10.78 -4.29 -0.01
N THR A 123 -11.11 -5.49 -0.49
CA THR A 123 -10.81 -6.73 0.22
C THR A 123 -9.31 -6.92 0.42
N GLU A 124 -8.50 -6.70 -0.63
CA GLU A 124 -7.04 -6.80 -0.50
C GLU A 124 -6.45 -5.72 0.42
N ILE A 125 -6.98 -4.49 0.41
CA ILE A 125 -6.61 -3.43 1.38
C ILE A 125 -6.91 -3.89 2.81
N SER A 126 -8.07 -4.53 3.02
CA SER A 126 -8.50 -5.02 4.33
C SER A 126 -7.61 -6.14 4.86
N TYR A 127 -7.15 -7.04 3.99
CA TYR A 127 -6.19 -8.07 4.38
C TYR A 127 -4.87 -7.47 4.84
N LEU A 128 -4.32 -6.53 4.08
CA LEU A 128 -3.09 -5.84 4.45
C LEU A 128 -3.24 -5.10 5.79
N TYR A 129 -4.39 -4.46 6.03
CA TYR A 129 -4.70 -3.81 7.30
C TYR A 129 -4.70 -4.81 8.47
N LYS A 130 -5.40 -5.95 8.35
CA LYS A 130 -5.47 -6.99 9.38
C LYS A 130 -4.10 -7.57 9.72
N SER A 131 -3.25 -7.77 8.71
CA SER A 131 -1.87 -8.20 8.92
C SER A 131 -1.02 -7.14 9.62
N GLY A 132 -1.27 -5.86 9.33
CA GLY A 132 -0.73 -4.73 10.10
C GLY A 132 -1.13 -4.77 11.58
N GLU A 133 -2.41 -4.98 11.88
CA GLU A 133 -2.91 -5.10 13.26
C GLU A 133 -2.24 -6.24 14.03
N SER A 134 -2.12 -7.41 13.40
CA SER A 134 -1.43 -8.55 13.99
C SER A 134 0.03 -8.22 14.30
N LEU A 135 0.71 -7.51 13.40
CA LEU A 135 2.11 -7.10 13.61
C LEU A 135 2.26 -6.09 14.75
N VAL A 136 1.34 -5.13 14.88
CA VAL A 136 1.33 -4.18 16.01
C VAL A 136 1.19 -4.93 17.34
N LYS A 137 0.24 -5.85 17.45
CA LYS A 137 0.04 -6.67 18.66
C LYS A 137 1.29 -7.45 19.05
N THR A 138 1.97 -8.04 18.06
CA THR A 138 3.23 -8.74 18.30
C THR A 138 4.33 -7.79 18.75
N CYS A 139 4.46 -6.62 18.13
CA CYS A 139 5.43 -5.62 18.56
C CYS A 139 5.17 -5.16 20.00
N ASP A 140 3.92 -4.93 20.40
CA ASP A 140 3.56 -4.58 21.77
C ASP A 140 4.01 -5.63 22.79
N PHE A 141 3.81 -6.91 22.48
CA PHE A 141 4.32 -8.00 23.31
C PHE A 141 5.85 -7.95 23.42
N LEU A 142 6.56 -7.72 22.32
CA LEU A 142 8.02 -7.68 22.28
C LEU A 142 8.61 -6.45 22.97
N ILE A 143 7.93 -5.31 22.92
CA ILE A 143 8.33 -4.08 23.63
C ILE A 143 8.24 -4.29 25.14
N LYS A 144 7.19 -4.98 25.61
CA LYS A 144 7.01 -5.34 27.03
C LYS A 144 8.02 -6.41 27.48
N LYS A 145 8.28 -7.41 26.64
CA LYS A 145 9.12 -8.58 26.99
C LYS A 145 10.23 -8.83 25.97
N PRO A 146 11.18 -7.90 25.77
CA PRO A 146 12.21 -8.00 24.72
C PRO A 146 13.20 -9.16 24.93
N GLY A 147 13.37 -9.62 26.18
CA GLY A 147 14.18 -10.82 26.48
C GLY A 147 13.60 -12.12 25.92
N LYS A 148 12.27 -12.17 25.66
CA LYS A 148 11.60 -13.35 25.09
C LYS A 148 11.75 -13.45 23.57
N LEU A 149 12.39 -12.48 22.92
CA LEU A 149 12.64 -12.49 21.49
C LEU A 149 13.93 -13.26 21.17
N THR A 150 13.75 -14.50 20.71
CA THR A 150 14.81 -15.38 20.22
C THR A 150 14.83 -15.41 18.70
N ARG A 151 15.90 -15.94 18.10
CA ARG A 151 16.02 -16.11 16.65
C ARG A 151 14.90 -17.01 16.07
N LYS A 152 14.57 -18.11 16.76
CA LYS A 152 13.45 -19.01 16.38
C LYS A 152 12.13 -18.25 16.35
N LYS A 153 11.83 -17.49 17.41
CA LYS A 153 10.59 -16.71 17.51
C LYS A 153 10.53 -15.57 16.49
N PHE A 154 11.66 -14.97 16.14
CA PHE A 154 11.73 -13.97 15.09
C PHE A 154 11.49 -14.55 13.70
N ASN A 155 12.07 -15.71 13.37
CA ASN A 155 11.83 -16.34 12.07
C ASN A 155 10.36 -16.73 11.89
N SER A 156 9.74 -17.36 12.90
CA SER A 156 8.30 -17.67 12.85
C SER A 156 7.42 -16.43 12.70
N MET A 157 7.88 -15.30 13.26
CA MET A 157 7.24 -14.00 13.11
C MET A 157 7.33 -13.50 11.66
N VAL A 158 8.53 -13.46 11.08
CA VAL A 158 8.75 -13.01 9.70
C VAL A 158 7.97 -13.84 8.70
N ASP A 159 7.95 -15.17 8.85
CA ASP A 159 7.29 -16.07 7.89
C ASP A 159 5.76 -15.96 7.94
N SER A 160 5.22 -15.61 9.12
CA SER A 160 3.79 -15.35 9.31
C SER A 160 3.37 -13.95 8.85
N TYR A 161 4.28 -12.97 8.81
CA TYR A 161 4.00 -11.62 8.32
C TYR A 161 4.25 -11.49 6.81
N GLN A 162 3.20 -11.74 6.03
CA GLN A 162 3.22 -11.72 4.56
C GLN A 162 2.89 -10.35 3.95
N LEU A 163 3.20 -9.22 4.62
CA LEU A 163 2.85 -7.86 4.18
C LEU A 163 3.27 -7.58 2.72
N GLY A 164 4.48 -8.02 2.33
CA GLY A 164 4.95 -7.85 0.95
C GLY A 164 4.14 -8.66 -0.07
N LYS A 165 3.71 -9.87 0.29
CA LYS A 165 2.89 -10.74 -0.58
C LYS A 165 1.47 -10.20 -0.70
N GLU A 166 0.89 -9.72 0.40
CA GLU A 166 -0.43 -9.08 0.42
C GLU A 166 -0.43 -7.81 -0.41
N TYR A 167 0.58 -6.96 -0.25
CA TYR A 167 0.75 -5.79 -1.10
C TYR A 167 0.89 -6.17 -2.58
N ASN A 168 1.64 -7.21 -2.91
CA ASN A 168 1.75 -7.67 -4.29
C ASN A 168 0.40 -8.18 -4.85
N ARG A 169 -0.45 -8.81 -4.03
CA ARG A 169 -1.82 -9.18 -4.41
C ARG A 169 -2.69 -7.95 -4.65
N LEU A 170 -2.64 -6.98 -3.74
CA LEU A 170 -3.31 -5.69 -3.86
C LEU A 170 -2.95 -4.99 -5.17
N MET A 171 -1.65 -4.90 -5.49
CA MET A 171 -1.15 -4.23 -6.70
C MET A 171 -1.56 -4.91 -8.01
N LYS A 172 -1.96 -6.20 -7.98
CA LYS A 172 -2.54 -6.85 -9.17
C LYS A 172 -3.96 -6.38 -9.47
N LYS A 173 -4.65 -5.79 -8.48
CA LYS A 173 -6.06 -5.34 -8.59
C LYS A 173 -6.20 -3.86 -8.94
N THR A 174 -5.13 -3.08 -8.87
CA THR A 174 -5.16 -1.62 -9.08
C THR A 174 -5.36 -1.18 -10.53
N LYS A 175 -5.29 -2.11 -11.50
CA LYS A 175 -5.51 -1.79 -12.93
C LYS A 175 -6.88 -1.16 -13.22
N VAL A 176 -7.88 -1.42 -12.36
CA VAL A 176 -9.22 -0.83 -12.49
C VAL A 176 -9.21 0.70 -12.35
N LEU A 177 -8.23 1.27 -11.65
CA LEU A 177 -8.17 2.70 -11.33
C LEU A 177 -8.11 3.59 -12.56
N LEU A 178 -7.46 3.15 -13.65
CA LEU A 178 -7.39 3.96 -14.87
C LEU A 178 -8.76 4.13 -15.54
N LYS A 179 -9.55 3.05 -15.59
CA LYS A 179 -10.91 3.12 -16.17
C LYS A 179 -11.80 4.02 -15.32
N ILE A 180 -11.65 3.92 -14.00
CA ILE A 180 -12.43 4.71 -13.05
C ILE A 180 -12.00 6.17 -13.07
N SER A 181 -10.71 6.49 -13.17
CA SER A 181 -10.25 7.88 -13.22
C SER A 181 -10.75 8.61 -14.46
N LEU A 182 -10.85 7.91 -15.59
CA LEU A 182 -11.52 8.42 -16.78
C LEU A 182 -12.98 8.72 -16.50
N THR A 183 -13.73 7.75 -15.95
CA THR A 183 -15.14 7.93 -15.59
C THR A 183 -15.33 9.11 -14.63
N GLU A 184 -14.47 9.24 -13.62
CA GLU A 184 -14.47 10.34 -12.65
C GLU A 184 -14.20 11.69 -13.32
N SER A 185 -13.27 11.75 -14.28
CA SER A 185 -12.90 12.99 -14.97
C SER A 185 -13.96 13.52 -15.93
N TYR A 186 -14.98 12.73 -16.26
CA TYR A 186 -16.07 13.10 -17.17
C TYR A 186 -17.41 13.33 -16.46
N GLN A 187 -17.46 13.18 -15.13
CA GLN A 187 -18.63 13.46 -14.29
C GLN A 187 -18.57 14.88 -13.77
#